data_AF-A0AAQ0BT51-F1
#
_entry.id   AF-A0AAQ0BT51-F1
#
_cell.length_a   1.000
_cell.length_b   1.000
_cell.length_c   1.000
_cell.angle_alpha   90.00
_cell.angle_beta   90.00
_cell.angle_gamma   90.00
#
_symmetry.space_group_name_H-M   'P 1'
#
loop_
_entity.id
_entity.type
_entity.pdbx_description
1 polymer ?
#
loop_
_entity_poly.entity_id
_entity_poly.type
_entity_poly.pdbx_seq_one_letter_code
_entity_poly.pdbx_strand_id
1 'polypeptide(L)'
;MKTIGLIGGMSWESSAEYYWLIDRHSKALHGGHHNAKSVLMTVDFAEIEALQSAHDWPALGACMADAARRLEAAGADFVVLDTNTMHRVADSIAAAVTLPFLHVADLAGAELLLSPALATNRRVPPGETITLLLLVSASAATMLPMK
;
A
#
# COMPACT_ATOMS: atom_id res chain seq x y z
N MET A 1 -0.35 19.53 -1.17
CA MET A 1 -0.15 18.06 -1.11
C MET A 1 -1.39 17.37 -1.60
N LYS A 2 -1.21 16.34 -2.44
CA LYS A 2 -2.28 15.41 -2.80
C LYS A 2 -2.68 14.58 -1.57
N THR A 3 -3.93 14.12 -1.53
CA THR A 3 -4.47 13.22 -0.50
C THR A 3 -4.27 11.76 -0.93
N ILE A 4 -3.65 10.96 -0.06
CA ILE A 4 -3.36 9.55 -0.28
C ILE A 4 -4.58 8.70 0.14
N GLY A 5 -5.11 7.87 -0.75
CA GLY A 5 -6.05 6.82 -0.37
C GLY A 5 -5.30 5.51 -0.10
N LEU A 6 -5.41 4.97 1.11
CA LEU A 6 -4.78 3.71 1.52
C LEU A 6 -5.88 2.66 1.69
N ILE A 7 -5.81 1.56 0.95
CA ILE A 7 -6.58 0.35 1.25
C ILE A 7 -5.71 -0.52 2.14
N GLY A 8 -6.20 -0.81 3.35
CA GLY A 8 -5.45 -1.53 4.35
C GLY A 8 -6.22 -2.49 5.22
N GLY A 9 -5.58 -2.99 6.28
CA GLY A 9 -6.12 -4.03 7.16
C GLY A 9 -5.73 -5.44 6.76
N MET A 10 -4.70 -5.65 5.93
CA MET A 10 -4.29 -6.99 5.45
C MET A 10 -2.80 -7.29 5.70
N SER A 11 -2.28 -7.11 6.92
CA SER A 11 -2.99 -6.90 8.19
C SER A 11 -3.02 -5.44 8.65
N TRP A 12 -3.64 -5.14 9.79
CA TRP A 12 -3.68 -3.76 10.32
C TRP A 12 -2.31 -3.27 10.79
N GLU A 13 -1.44 -4.17 11.23
CA GLU A 13 -0.08 -3.87 11.66
C GLU A 13 0.74 -3.24 10.52
N SER A 14 0.63 -3.78 9.30
CA SER A 14 1.30 -3.18 8.14
C SER A 14 0.71 -1.84 7.76
N SER A 15 -0.62 -1.66 7.87
CA SER A 15 -1.27 -0.37 7.62
C SER A 15 -0.76 0.74 8.56
N ALA A 16 -0.55 0.40 9.84
CA ALA A 16 0.01 1.33 10.82
C ALA A 16 1.44 1.78 10.45
N GLU A 17 2.27 0.84 9.97
CA GLU A 17 3.61 1.15 9.48
C GLU A 17 3.59 2.05 8.24
N TYR A 18 2.69 1.78 7.27
CA TYR A 18 2.51 2.63 6.10
C TYR A 18 2.16 4.07 6.50
N TYR A 19 1.17 4.24 7.37
CA TYR A 19 0.78 5.55 7.89
C TYR A 19 1.97 6.27 8.56
N TRP A 20 2.67 5.58 9.46
CA TRP A 20 3.81 6.16 10.18
C TRP A 20 4.95 6.59 9.24
N LEU A 21 5.31 5.76 8.27
CA LEU A 21 6.37 6.07 7.29
C LEU A 21 6.00 7.28 6.41
N ILE A 22 4.75 7.32 5.94
CA ILE A 22 4.22 8.41 5.11
C ILE A 22 4.32 9.75 5.86
N ASP A 23 3.86 9.81 7.11
CA ASP A 23 3.89 11.04 7.89
C ASP A 23 5.30 11.44 8.31
N ARG A 24 6.14 10.46 8.68
CA ARG A 24 7.56 10.71 8.95
C ARG A 24 8.26 11.33 7.75
N HIS A 25 7.96 10.82 6.55
CA HIS A 25 8.50 11.36 5.32
C HIS A 25 7.98 12.76 5.01
N SER A 26 6.67 13.00 5.16
CA SER A 26 6.08 14.32 4.99
C SER A 26 6.72 15.36 5.91
N LYS A 27 6.95 15.02 7.18
CA LYS A 27 7.65 15.88 8.13
C LYS A 27 9.11 16.13 7.76
N ALA A 28 9.82 15.12 7.25
CA ALA A 28 11.21 15.28 6.84
C ALA A 28 11.36 16.25 5.64
N LEU A 29 10.42 16.21 4.69
CA LEU A 29 10.42 17.10 3.53
C LEU A 29 9.99 18.53 3.85
N HIS A 30 8.96 18.69 4.69
CA HIS A 30 8.28 19.98 4.86
C HIS A 30 8.55 20.65 6.22
N GLY A 31 9.11 19.92 7.19
CA GLY A 31 9.44 20.43 8.52
C GLY A 31 8.23 20.71 9.42
N GLY A 32 8.48 21.32 10.58
CA GLY A 32 7.45 21.81 11.50
C GLY A 32 6.43 20.75 11.93
N HIS A 33 5.15 21.10 11.78
CA HIS A 33 3.98 20.26 12.10
C HIS A 33 3.28 19.74 10.83
N HIS A 34 4.01 19.59 9.73
CA HIS A 34 3.44 19.04 8.50
C HIS A 34 3.19 17.54 8.60
N ASN A 35 1.97 17.16 8.25
CA ASN A 35 1.52 15.77 8.11
C ASN A 35 1.23 15.50 6.63
N ALA A 36 1.18 14.22 6.25
CA ALA A 36 0.57 13.83 4.98
C ALA A 36 -0.95 13.99 5.05
N LYS A 37 -1.58 14.29 3.91
CA LYS A 37 -3.04 14.16 3.78
C LYS A 37 -3.33 12.72 3.38
N SER A 38 -4.06 11.97 4.20
CA SER A 38 -4.38 10.57 3.90
C SER A 38 -5.78 10.18 4.38
N VAL A 39 -6.37 9.19 3.71
CA VAL A 39 -7.58 8.46 4.11
C VAL A 39 -7.23 6.98 4.10
N LEU A 40 -7.43 6.30 5.23
CA LEU A 40 -7.21 4.86 5.35
C LEU A 40 -8.55 4.14 5.39
N MET A 41 -8.80 3.29 4.39
CA MET A 41 -9.91 2.36 4.36
C MET A 41 -9.42 0.98 4.83
N THR A 42 -9.76 0.64 6.07
CA THR A 42 -9.41 -0.66 6.67
C THR A 42 -10.51 -1.69 6.38
N VAL A 43 -10.12 -2.83 5.81
CA VAL A 43 -11.00 -4.00 5.66
C VAL A 43 -10.87 -4.93 6.87
N ASP A 44 -11.86 -5.80 7.08
CA ASP A 44 -11.72 -6.90 8.03
C ASP A 44 -10.85 -8.00 7.42
N PHE A 45 -9.70 -8.28 8.02
CA PHE A 45 -8.77 -9.26 7.47
C PHE A 45 -9.33 -10.68 7.49
N ALA A 46 -10.19 -11.02 8.45
CA ALA A 46 -10.76 -12.37 8.54
C ALA A 46 -11.64 -12.67 7.32
N GLU A 47 -12.41 -11.69 6.84
CA GLU A 47 -13.22 -11.84 5.63
C GLU A 47 -12.34 -12.03 4.39
N ILE A 48 -11.27 -11.24 4.29
CA ILE A 48 -10.33 -11.32 3.17
C ILE A 48 -9.56 -12.66 3.18
N GLU A 49 -9.11 -13.12 4.35
CA GLU A 49 -8.40 -14.40 4.48
C GLU A 49 -9.31 -15.57 4.10
N ALA A 50 -10.56 -15.58 4.57
CA ALA A 50 -11.53 -16.62 4.22
C ALA A 50 -11.74 -16.72 2.69
N LEU A 51 -11.86 -15.57 2.01
CA LEU A 51 -11.99 -15.53 0.55
C LEU A 51 -10.70 -15.94 -0.16
N GLN A 52 -9.52 -15.59 0.36
CA GLN A 52 -8.23 -16.04 -0.18
C GLN A 52 -8.07 -17.56 -0.08
N SER A 53 -8.42 -18.13 1.08
CA SER A 53 -8.41 -19.57 1.35
C SER A 53 -9.40 -20.33 0.47
N ALA A 54 -10.53 -19.71 0.11
CA ALA A 54 -11.48 -20.23 -0.88
C ALA A 54 -11.05 -20.00 -2.34
N HIS A 55 -9.95 -19.26 -2.58
CA HIS A 55 -9.51 -18.82 -3.90
C HIS A 55 -10.55 -18.02 -4.69
N ASP A 56 -11.44 -17.29 -4.01
CA ASP A 56 -12.47 -16.46 -4.63
C ASP A 56 -11.93 -15.08 -4.99
N TRP A 57 -11.06 -15.05 -5.99
CA TRP A 57 -10.46 -13.81 -6.52
C TRP A 57 -11.48 -12.81 -7.06
N PRO A 58 -12.59 -13.22 -7.71
CA PRO A 58 -13.66 -12.28 -8.08
C PRO A 58 -14.26 -11.55 -6.88
N ALA A 59 -14.58 -12.26 -5.78
CA ALA A 59 -15.10 -11.62 -4.58
C ALA A 59 -14.08 -10.68 -3.93
N LEU A 60 -12.82 -11.12 -3.82
CA LEU A 60 -11.71 -10.28 -3.35
C LEU A 60 -11.56 -9.00 -4.17
N GLY A 61 -11.64 -9.11 -5.50
CA GLY A 61 -11.61 -7.96 -6.41
C GLY A 61 -12.77 -7.00 -6.17
N ALA A 62 -13.97 -7.51 -5.94
CA ALA A 62 -15.14 -6.69 -5.61
C ALA A 62 -14.97 -5.95 -4.28
N CYS A 63 -14.40 -6.59 -3.25
CA CYS A 63 -14.09 -5.98 -1.96
C CYS A 63 -13.07 -4.83 -2.12
N MET A 64 -11.96 -5.06 -2.84
CA MET A 64 -10.94 -4.02 -3.03
C MET A 64 -11.45 -2.87 -3.92
N ALA A 65 -12.25 -3.17 -4.94
CA ALA A 65 -12.93 -2.18 -5.76
C ALA A 65 -13.88 -1.30 -4.93
N ASP A 66 -14.60 -1.88 -3.97
CA ASP A 66 -15.46 -1.12 -3.07
C ASP A 66 -14.65 -0.19 -2.15
N ALA A 67 -13.56 -0.71 -1.56
CA ALA A 67 -12.66 0.10 -0.77
C ALA A 67 -12.10 1.29 -1.58
N ALA A 68 -11.71 1.07 -2.84
CA ALA A 68 -11.23 2.11 -3.73
C ALA A 68 -12.29 3.21 -3.99
N ARG A 69 -13.54 2.81 -4.31
CA ARG A 69 -14.64 3.77 -4.51
C ARG A 69 -14.91 4.61 -3.27
N ARG A 70 -14.82 4.03 -2.07
CA ARG A 70 -14.97 4.77 -0.81
C ARG A 70 -13.86 5.80 -0.63
N LEU A 71 -12.62 5.47 -1.01
CA LEU A 71 -11.51 6.42 -0.96
C LEU A 71 -11.69 7.56 -1.97
N GLU A 72 -12.17 7.29 -3.18
CA GLU A 72 -12.52 8.32 -4.17
C GLU A 72 -13.61 9.25 -3.64
N ALA A 73 -14.69 8.69 -3.09
CA ALA A 73 -15.76 9.47 -2.46
C ALA A 73 -15.28 10.28 -1.24
N ALA A 74 -14.26 9.80 -0.54
CA ALA A 74 -13.63 10.49 0.59
C ALA A 74 -12.62 11.59 0.18
N GLY A 75 -12.39 11.79 -1.13
CA GLY A 75 -11.52 12.85 -1.64
C GLY A 75 -10.04 12.47 -1.71
N ALA A 76 -9.73 11.18 -1.88
CA ALA A 76 -8.37 10.77 -2.25
C ALA A 76 -8.03 11.25 -3.68
N ASP A 77 -6.76 11.60 -3.91
CA ASP A 77 -6.25 11.99 -5.23
C ASP A 77 -5.60 10.81 -5.98
N PHE A 78 -5.29 9.73 -5.27
CA PHE A 78 -4.75 8.46 -5.78
C PHE A 78 -4.90 7.35 -4.74
N VAL A 79 -4.81 6.09 -5.18
CA VAL A 79 -4.97 4.90 -4.34
C VAL A 79 -3.68 4.09 -4.25
N VAL A 80 -3.38 3.58 -3.05
CA VAL A 80 -2.31 2.64 -2.72
C VAL A 80 -2.92 1.46 -1.98
N LEU A 81 -2.41 0.26 -2.24
CA LEU A 81 -2.77 -0.97 -1.55
C LEU A 81 -1.61 -1.43 -0.67
N ASP A 82 -1.82 -1.58 0.63
CA ASP A 82 -0.74 -1.83 1.62
C ASP A 82 -0.42 -3.32 1.85
N THR A 83 -0.61 -4.15 0.84
CA THR A 83 -0.37 -5.61 0.90
C THR A 83 0.16 -6.14 -0.43
N ASN A 84 1.09 -7.09 -0.40
CA ASN A 84 1.68 -7.64 -1.62
C ASN A 84 0.71 -8.58 -2.35
N THR A 85 0.05 -9.49 -1.62
CA THR A 85 -0.75 -10.56 -2.21
C THR A 85 -1.95 -10.04 -2.97
N MET A 86 -2.64 -9.02 -2.44
CA MET A 86 -3.88 -8.51 -3.05
C MET A 86 -3.66 -7.66 -4.29
N HIS A 87 -2.42 -7.37 -4.68
CA HIS A 87 -2.13 -6.81 -6.01
C HIS A 87 -2.55 -7.77 -7.15
N ARG A 88 -2.83 -9.05 -6.85
CA ARG A 88 -3.49 -9.98 -7.79
C ARG A 88 -4.84 -9.49 -8.31
N VAL A 89 -5.52 -8.60 -7.60
CA VAL A 89 -6.80 -7.99 -8.03
C VAL A 89 -6.65 -6.50 -8.35
N ALA A 90 -5.43 -6.02 -8.61
CA ALA A 90 -5.16 -4.61 -8.93
C ALA A 90 -6.03 -4.08 -10.08
N ASP A 91 -6.28 -4.89 -11.11
CA ASP A 91 -7.12 -4.50 -12.24
C ASP A 91 -8.56 -4.18 -11.80
N SER A 92 -9.09 -4.90 -10.81
CA SER A 92 -10.42 -4.62 -10.25
C SER A 92 -10.45 -3.28 -9.51
N ILE A 93 -9.36 -2.91 -8.85
CA ILE A 93 -9.20 -1.62 -8.17
C ILE A 93 -9.13 -0.51 -9.21
N ALA A 94 -8.21 -0.62 -10.16
CA ALA A 94 -7.96 0.39 -11.19
C ALA A 94 -9.18 0.63 -12.09
N ALA A 95 -9.96 -0.41 -12.39
CA ALA A 95 -11.18 -0.28 -13.18
C ALA A 95 -12.37 0.34 -12.41
N ALA A 96 -12.32 0.34 -11.07
CA ALA A 96 -13.44 0.76 -10.23
C ALA A 96 -13.49 2.26 -9.92
N VAL A 97 -12.39 2.97 -10.15
CA VAL A 97 -12.24 4.40 -9.84
C VAL A 97 -11.56 5.15 -10.98
N THR A 98 -11.71 6.47 -11.01
CA THR A 98 -11.00 7.33 -11.97
C THR A 98 -9.63 7.77 -11.46
N LEU A 99 -9.37 7.54 -10.17
CA LEU A 99 -8.11 7.87 -9.52
C LEU A 99 -6.95 7.02 -10.01
N PRO A 100 -5.73 7.57 -10.10
CA PRO A 100 -4.53 6.76 -10.30
C PRO A 100 -4.37 5.72 -9.20
N PHE A 101 -4.18 4.46 -9.57
CA PHE A 101 -3.77 3.38 -8.67
C PHE A 101 -2.26 3.19 -8.78
N LEU A 102 -1.54 3.31 -7.66
CA LEU A 102 -0.09 3.11 -7.62
C LEU A 102 0.22 1.66 -7.26
N HIS A 103 0.59 0.88 -8.27
CA HIS A 103 0.94 -0.52 -8.09
C HIS A 103 2.33 -0.65 -7.44
N VAL A 104 2.45 -1.48 -6.40
CA VAL A 104 3.70 -1.64 -5.63
C VAL A 104 4.88 -2.11 -6.50
N ALA A 105 4.64 -2.99 -7.48
CA ALA A 105 5.67 -3.44 -8.42
C ALA A 105 6.21 -2.32 -9.32
N ASP A 106 5.35 -1.38 -9.74
CA ASP A 106 5.77 -0.26 -10.61
C ASP A 106 6.67 0.70 -9.82
N LEU A 107 6.32 0.94 -8.55
CA LEU A 107 7.13 1.73 -7.63
C LEU A 107 8.50 1.07 -7.40
N ALA A 108 8.54 -0.26 -7.25
CA ALA A 108 9.79 -1.00 -7.07
C ALA A 108 10.69 -0.95 -8.32
N GLY A 109 10.11 -1.12 -9.50
CA GLY A 109 10.82 -1.09 -10.77
C GLY A 109 11.39 0.31 -11.08
N ALA A 110 10.59 1.36 -10.86
CA ALA A 110 11.04 2.74 -11.07
C ALA A 110 12.22 3.10 -10.16
N GLU A 111 12.17 2.68 -8.89
CA GLU A 111 13.23 2.95 -7.93
C GLU A 111 14.53 2.22 -8.27
N LEU A 112 14.46 0.96 -8.73
CA LEU A 112 15.63 0.21 -9.17
C LEU A 112 16.36 0.89 -10.35
N LEU A 113 15.60 1.53 -11.24
CA LEU A 113 16.12 2.28 -12.39
C LEU A 113 16.72 3.63 -11.99
N LEU A 114 16.15 4.29 -10.98
CA LEU A 114 16.58 5.61 -10.51
C LEU A 114 17.77 5.53 -9.52
N SER A 115 17.85 4.45 -8.75
CA SER A 115 18.88 4.22 -7.72
C SER A 115 19.60 2.88 -7.93
N PRO A 116 20.54 2.77 -8.90
CA PRO A 116 21.29 1.54 -9.17
C PRO A 116 22.13 1.03 -7.99
N ALA A 117 22.31 1.82 -6.93
CA ALA A 117 22.88 1.38 -5.66
C ALA A 117 22.11 0.19 -5.05
N LEU A 118 20.79 0.11 -5.25
CA LEU A 118 19.94 -1.00 -4.80
C LEU A 118 20.20 -2.31 -5.54
N ALA A 119 20.58 -2.25 -6.82
CA ALA A 119 20.98 -3.42 -7.60
C ALA A 119 22.27 -4.07 -7.07
N THR A 120 23.04 -3.35 -6.25
CA THR A 120 24.37 -3.76 -5.79
C THR A 120 24.44 -4.15 -4.30
N ASN A 121 23.27 -4.31 -3.64
CA ASN A 121 23.17 -4.65 -2.21
C ASN A 121 24.00 -3.71 -1.30
N ARG A 122 24.06 -2.42 -1.65
CA ARG A 122 24.71 -1.39 -0.83
C ARG A 122 23.66 -0.61 -0.03
N ARG A 123 24.04 -0.13 1.15
CA ARG A 123 23.21 0.72 2.02
C ARG A 123 22.77 1.99 1.28
N VAL A 124 21.47 2.21 1.18
CA VAL A 124 20.86 3.44 0.63
C VAL A 124 20.76 4.50 1.73
N PRO A 125 21.14 5.78 1.44
CA PRO A 125 21.09 6.85 2.42
C PRO A 125 19.64 7.27 2.78
N PRO A 126 19.40 7.73 4.01
CA PRO A 126 18.08 8.18 4.46
C PRO A 126 17.73 9.51 3.78
N GLY A 127 16.92 9.44 2.73
CA GLY A 127 16.54 10.58 1.90
C GLY A 127 16.00 10.21 0.53
N GLU A 128 16.25 8.97 0.06
CA GLU A 128 15.59 8.40 -1.11
C GLU A 128 14.23 7.80 -0.68
N THR A 129 13.18 8.54 -1.01
CA THR A 129 11.88 8.70 -0.33
C THR A 129 10.95 7.48 -0.17
N ILE A 130 11.02 6.42 -0.98
CA ILE A 130 9.95 5.40 -1.09
C ILE A 130 10.46 3.95 -1.06
N THR A 131 11.77 3.75 -1.18
CA THR A 131 12.47 2.45 -1.30
C THR A 131 12.16 1.44 -0.19
N LEU A 132 11.77 1.92 1.00
CA LEU A 132 11.50 1.10 2.18
C LEU A 132 10.03 0.67 2.33
N LEU A 133 9.07 1.36 1.68
CA LEU A 133 7.66 0.95 1.66
C LEU A 133 7.47 -0.46 1.05
N LEU A 134 8.48 -0.88 0.27
CA LEU A 134 8.58 -2.13 -0.47
C LEU A 134 9.42 -3.23 0.20
N LEU A 135 10.16 -2.96 1.29
CA LEU A 135 11.09 -3.93 1.88
C LEU A 135 10.66 -4.50 3.25
N VAL A 136 9.66 -3.92 3.96
CA VAL A 136 9.43 -4.26 5.38
C VAL A 136 8.08 -4.95 5.69
N SER A 137 6.98 -4.73 4.96
CA SER A 137 5.72 -5.46 5.28
C SER A 137 5.71 -6.93 4.84
N ALA A 138 6.63 -7.35 3.96
CA ALA A 138 6.79 -8.75 3.55
C ALA A 138 7.42 -9.67 4.63
N SER A 139 7.92 -9.13 5.76
CA SER A 139 8.60 -9.94 6.79
C SER A 139 7.71 -10.36 7.97
N ALA A 140 6.47 -9.85 8.08
CA ALA A 140 5.61 -10.12 9.25
C ALA A 140 4.43 -11.08 9.01
N ALA A 141 3.99 -11.31 7.77
CA ALA A 141 2.81 -12.15 7.49
C ALA A 141 3.10 -13.65 7.25
N THR A 142 4.37 -14.07 7.15
CA THR A 142 4.74 -15.48 6.88
C THR A 142 4.98 -16.32 8.15
N MET A 143 4.54 -15.86 9.33
CA MET A 143 4.58 -16.65 10.59
C MET A 143 3.18 -16.90 11.18
N LEU A 144 2.17 -17.15 10.35
CA LEU A 144 0.98 -17.88 10.80
C LEU A 144 1.20 -19.36 10.48
N PRO A 145 1.39 -20.24 11.49
CA PRO A 145 1.46 -21.67 11.24
C PRO A 145 0.07 -22.13 10.81
N MET A 146 -0.04 -22.58 9.56
CA MET A 146 -1.19 -23.38 9.13
C MET A 146 -1.23 -24.64 10.00
N LYS A 147 -2.25 -24.75 10.85
CA LYS A 147 -2.69 -26.02 11.45
C LYS A 147 -3.82 -26.58 10.62
#